data_AF-A0A835S7C4-F1
#
_entry.id   AF-A0A835S7C4-F1
#
_cell.length_a   1.000
_cell.length_b   1.000
_cell.length_c   1.000
_cell.angle_alpha   90.00
_cell.angle_beta   90.00
_cell.angle_gamma   90.00
#
_symmetry.space_group_name_H-M   'P 1'
#
loop_
_entity.id
_entity.type
_entity.pdbx_description
1 polymer ?
#
loop_
_entity_poly.entity_id
_entity_poly.type
_entity_poly.pdbx_seq_one_letter_code
_entity_poly.pdbx_strand_id
1 'polypeptide(L)'
;MELQSRWVFQMRSRIAIHKASLALDDSARIKASPHLLGRQEEDFQWVTVELENPKPTADDWIGVFSPAKFNASTCRAEVGNTRDQDPLICKSPIKYQFANDSNTEYVKTRKATLRFRLINQRSDFSFALFTGGLDNPKLVAISNRVAFANPKAPLYPRLAQGKAWNEMTVTWTSGYSINEAVPFVEWGPKGGLQTRAPAGTLSFSRTDMCGSPARTFGWRDPGYIHTVFLKELWPNTRYTYKLSHRLIDGTHVWSKLYSFRASPYPGQDSLQRVVIFGDMGKAERDGSNEYSNYQPGSLNTTDQLIKDLDNIDIVFHIGDITYANGYISQWDQFTSQVEPITSAVPYMIASGNHERDWPGSGSFYDTMDSGGECGVLAETMFYVPAENRAKFWYSTDFGMFRFCIADTEHDWREGSEQYKFIEHCLASADRQKQPWLIFAAHRVLGYSSSFFYGQEGTFAEPMGRSNLEPLWQKVQS
;
A
#
# COMPACT_ATOMS: atom_id res chain seq x y z
N MET A 1 -31.27 -58.85 -12.55
CA MET A 1 -31.43 -57.84 -11.49
C MET A 1 -30.15 -57.03 -11.49
N GLU A 2 -30.20 -55.89 -12.16
CA GLU A 2 -29.05 -55.13 -12.67
C GLU A 2 -28.31 -54.31 -11.60
N LEU A 3 -27.00 -54.22 -11.82
CA LEU A 3 -26.04 -53.33 -11.17
C LEU A 3 -26.37 -51.85 -11.44
N GLN A 4 -26.26 -50.99 -10.42
CA GLN A 4 -26.01 -49.56 -10.61
C GLN A 4 -24.94 -49.04 -9.65
N SER A 5 -23.72 -48.95 -10.19
CA SER A 5 -22.64 -48.08 -9.74
C SER A 5 -23.00 -46.61 -9.99
N ARG A 6 -23.04 -45.77 -8.95
CA ARG A 6 -23.10 -44.31 -9.11
C ARG A 6 -21.68 -43.75 -9.20
N TRP A 7 -21.28 -43.43 -10.43
CA TRP A 7 -20.18 -42.55 -10.73
C TRP A 7 -20.57 -41.11 -10.39
N VAL A 8 -19.81 -40.46 -9.50
CA VAL A 8 -19.87 -39.01 -9.32
C VAL A 8 -19.16 -38.39 -10.52
N PHE A 9 -19.91 -37.72 -11.38
CA PHE A 9 -19.39 -36.99 -12.53
C PHE A 9 -18.49 -35.84 -12.07
N GLN A 10 -17.23 -35.93 -12.43
CA GLN A 10 -16.28 -34.82 -12.45
C GLN A 10 -16.82 -33.77 -13.44
N MET A 11 -17.31 -32.64 -12.92
CA MET A 11 -17.80 -31.55 -13.75
C MET A 11 -16.60 -30.90 -14.45
N ARG A 12 -16.39 -31.24 -15.72
CA ARG A 12 -15.40 -30.61 -16.59
C ARG A 12 -15.68 -29.11 -16.64
N SER A 13 -14.72 -28.33 -16.13
CA SER A 13 -14.64 -26.88 -16.31
C SER A 13 -14.81 -26.54 -17.79
N ARG A 14 -15.94 -25.93 -18.15
CA ARG A 14 -16.11 -25.30 -19.47
C ARG A 14 -15.12 -24.15 -19.54
N ILE A 15 -14.11 -24.28 -20.39
CA ILE A 15 -13.22 -23.19 -20.78
C ILE A 15 -14.11 -22.12 -21.41
N ALA A 16 -14.36 -21.03 -20.67
CA ALA A 16 -14.98 -19.85 -21.24
C ALA A 16 -13.94 -19.24 -22.20
N ILE A 17 -14.20 -19.37 -23.49
CA ILE A 17 -13.41 -18.67 -24.51
C ILE A 17 -13.70 -17.18 -24.32
N HIS A 18 -12.75 -16.48 -23.70
CA HIS A 18 -12.82 -15.05 -23.42
C HIS A 18 -12.93 -14.28 -24.75
N LYS A 19 -14.04 -13.54 -24.94
CA LYS A 19 -14.13 -12.58 -26.04
C LYS A 19 -13.29 -11.37 -25.66
N ALA A 20 -12.06 -11.30 -26.17
CA ALA A 20 -11.36 -10.03 -26.23
C ALA A 20 -12.08 -9.16 -27.28
N SER A 21 -12.62 -8.01 -26.88
CA SER A 21 -13.08 -6.98 -27.82
C SER A 21 -11.87 -6.25 -28.40
N LEU A 22 -11.06 -6.97 -29.19
CA LEU A 22 -9.97 -6.39 -29.95
C LEU A 22 -10.55 -5.59 -31.11
N ALA A 23 -10.19 -4.33 -31.20
CA ALA A 23 -10.48 -3.45 -32.33
C ALA A 23 -9.17 -2.84 -32.83
N LEU A 24 -8.13 -3.67 -32.91
CA LEU A 24 -6.81 -3.25 -33.37
C LEU A 24 -6.94 -2.59 -34.74
N ASP A 25 -6.46 -1.36 -34.84
CA ASP A 25 -6.51 -0.58 -36.07
C ASP A 25 -5.08 -0.21 -36.44
N ASP A 26 -4.58 -0.74 -37.56
CA ASP A 26 -3.21 -0.50 -38.05
C ASP A 26 -2.93 0.98 -38.33
N SER A 27 -3.99 1.80 -38.44
CA SER A 27 -3.88 3.25 -38.63
C SER A 27 -3.91 4.04 -37.31
N ALA A 28 -4.27 3.42 -36.19
CA ALA A 28 -4.12 4.01 -34.86
C ALA A 28 -2.69 3.83 -34.34
N ARG A 29 -2.16 4.86 -33.68
CA ARG A 29 -0.78 4.89 -33.20
C ARG A 29 -0.75 5.39 -31.77
N ILE A 30 0.11 4.79 -30.95
CA ILE A 30 0.45 5.28 -29.62
C ILE A 30 1.94 5.05 -29.40
N LYS A 31 2.64 6.05 -28.88
CA LYS A 31 4.09 6.03 -28.67
C LYS A 31 4.44 6.69 -27.35
N ALA A 32 5.34 6.06 -26.60
CA ALA A 32 5.78 6.55 -25.30
C ALA A 32 7.26 6.94 -25.34
N SER A 33 7.61 8.10 -24.77
CA SER A 33 8.98 8.59 -24.69
C SER A 33 9.27 9.36 -23.39
N PRO A 34 10.48 9.27 -22.83
CA PRO A 34 11.60 8.40 -23.25
C PRO A 34 11.32 6.91 -22.98
N HIS A 35 12.07 6.01 -23.64
CA HIS A 35 11.91 4.55 -23.49
C HIS A 35 12.70 3.96 -22.31
N LEU A 36 13.73 4.66 -21.84
CA LEU A 36 14.55 4.27 -20.69
C LEU A 36 14.45 5.35 -19.63
N LEU A 37 13.99 4.96 -18.44
CA LEU A 37 13.78 5.84 -17.29
C LEU A 37 14.85 5.64 -16.22
N GLY A 38 14.97 6.56 -15.26
CA GLY A 38 15.82 6.41 -14.07
C GLY A 38 17.31 6.30 -14.38
N ARG A 39 17.80 7.04 -15.39
CA ARG A 39 19.23 7.01 -15.77
C ARG A 39 20.14 7.64 -14.72
N GLN A 40 19.60 8.53 -13.89
CA GLN A 40 20.30 9.16 -12.76
C GLN A 40 19.78 8.60 -11.44
N GLU A 41 19.38 7.32 -11.44
CA GLU A 41 18.85 6.62 -10.27
C GLU A 41 17.55 7.24 -9.72
N GLU A 42 16.79 7.95 -10.57
CA GLU A 42 15.47 8.44 -10.20
C GLU A 42 14.48 7.28 -10.04
N ASP A 43 13.70 7.34 -8.97
CA ASP A 43 12.65 6.39 -8.60
C ASP A 43 11.28 6.73 -9.22
N PHE A 44 11.16 7.89 -9.86
CA PHE A 44 10.04 8.26 -10.73
C PHE A 44 10.49 9.09 -11.93
N GLN A 45 9.73 9.07 -13.02
CA GLN A 45 9.99 9.91 -14.19
C GLN A 45 8.74 10.20 -15.02
N TRP A 46 8.71 11.38 -15.65
CA TRP A 46 7.68 11.75 -16.60
C TRP A 46 7.87 11.06 -17.96
N VAL A 47 6.79 10.51 -18.49
CA VAL A 47 6.70 9.91 -19.82
C VAL A 47 5.64 10.65 -20.63
N THR A 48 6.02 11.10 -21.82
CA THR A 48 5.11 11.69 -22.79
C THR A 48 4.56 10.58 -23.69
N VAL A 49 3.24 10.52 -23.81
CA VAL A 49 2.51 9.57 -24.64
C VAL A 49 1.77 10.33 -25.73
N GLU A 50 2.23 10.14 -26.96
CA GLU A 50 1.61 10.68 -28.17
C GLU A 50 0.72 9.63 -28.79
N LEU A 51 -0.50 9.99 -29.16
CA LEU A 51 -1.44 9.09 -29.82
C LEU A 51 -2.16 9.74 -30.99
N GLU A 52 -2.55 8.91 -31.95
CA GLU A 52 -3.37 9.24 -33.10
C GLU A 52 -4.43 8.14 -33.28
N ASN A 53 -5.71 8.50 -33.24
CA ASN A 53 -6.82 7.58 -33.50
C ASN A 53 -7.63 8.08 -34.72
N PRO A 54 -7.71 7.33 -35.82
CA PRO A 54 -8.47 7.74 -37.00
C PRO A 54 -9.98 7.85 -36.77
N LYS A 55 -10.49 7.14 -35.75
CA LYS A 55 -11.91 7.12 -35.35
C LYS A 55 -12.04 7.49 -33.88
N PRO A 56 -11.69 8.73 -33.48
CA PRO A 56 -11.66 9.11 -32.09
C PRO A 56 -13.08 9.24 -31.54
N THR A 57 -13.28 8.84 -30.29
CA THR A 57 -14.50 9.13 -29.54
C THR A 57 -14.16 9.85 -28.24
N ALA A 58 -15.14 10.55 -27.65
CA ALA A 58 -14.90 11.35 -26.44
C ALA A 58 -14.59 10.50 -25.20
N ASP A 59 -14.93 9.22 -25.24
CA ASP A 59 -14.71 8.21 -24.21
C ASP A 59 -13.47 7.34 -24.49
N ASP A 60 -12.63 7.70 -25.46
CA ASP A 60 -11.32 7.08 -25.64
C ASP A 60 -10.42 7.33 -24.44
N TRP A 61 -9.65 6.32 -24.05
CA TRP A 61 -8.78 6.39 -22.89
C TRP A 61 -7.51 5.58 -23.04
N ILE A 62 -6.50 5.94 -22.25
CA ILE A 62 -5.17 5.35 -22.27
C ILE A 62 -4.96 4.66 -20.94
N GLY A 63 -4.72 3.35 -20.97
CA GLY A 63 -4.31 2.57 -19.80
C GLY A 63 -2.78 2.42 -19.73
N VAL A 64 -2.22 2.57 -18.54
CA VAL A 64 -0.82 2.28 -18.23
C VAL A 64 -0.73 0.85 -17.69
N PHE A 65 0.03 -0.04 -18.31
CA PHE A 65 0.14 -1.44 -17.89
C PHE A 65 1.56 -1.78 -17.45
N SER A 66 1.67 -2.45 -16.30
CA SER A 66 2.91 -3.07 -15.83
C SER A 66 2.59 -4.44 -15.22
N PRO A 67 3.11 -5.55 -15.77
CA PRO A 67 4.08 -5.64 -16.87
C PRO A 67 3.59 -5.13 -18.23
N ALA A 68 4.51 -4.76 -19.12
CA ALA A 68 4.20 -4.21 -20.44
C ALA A 68 3.43 -5.21 -21.33
N LYS A 69 3.60 -6.51 -21.12
CA LYS A 69 2.79 -7.55 -21.74
C LYS A 69 1.59 -7.84 -20.83
N PHE A 70 0.39 -7.47 -21.29
CA PHE A 70 -0.84 -7.59 -20.53
C PHE A 70 -1.92 -8.34 -21.33
N ASN A 71 -2.92 -8.88 -20.62
CA ASN A 71 -4.10 -9.49 -21.23
C ASN A 71 -5.23 -8.45 -21.28
N ALA A 72 -5.50 -7.93 -22.47
CA ALA A 72 -6.55 -6.93 -22.71
C ALA A 72 -7.97 -7.52 -22.80
N SER A 73 -8.15 -8.82 -22.58
CA SER A 73 -9.48 -9.45 -22.59
C SER A 73 -10.34 -8.91 -21.46
N THR A 74 -11.64 -8.79 -21.70
CA THR A 74 -12.61 -8.48 -20.66
C THR A 74 -12.71 -9.64 -19.67
N CYS A 75 -12.54 -9.33 -18.40
CA CYS A 75 -12.81 -10.27 -17.31
C CYS A 75 -14.22 -10.01 -16.76
N ARG A 76 -14.88 -11.05 -16.27
CA ARG A 76 -16.20 -10.88 -15.64
C ARG A 76 -16.00 -10.60 -14.17
N ALA A 77 -16.68 -9.57 -13.67
CA ALA A 77 -16.83 -9.39 -12.23
C ALA A 77 -17.49 -10.63 -11.61
N GLU A 78 -17.04 -11.00 -10.42
CA GLU A 78 -17.70 -12.02 -9.62
C GLU A 78 -19.07 -11.51 -9.17
N VAL A 79 -20.10 -12.34 -9.35
CA VAL A 79 -21.49 -11.93 -9.05
C VAL A 79 -21.61 -11.60 -7.57
N GLY A 80 -22.01 -10.36 -7.26
CA GLY A 80 -22.17 -9.87 -5.90
C GLY A 80 -20.90 -9.32 -5.26
N ASN A 81 -19.75 -9.34 -5.95
CA ASN A 81 -18.53 -8.70 -5.47
C ASN A 81 -18.54 -7.21 -5.82
N THR A 82 -18.59 -6.35 -4.81
CA THR A 82 -18.64 -4.89 -4.96
C THR A 82 -17.27 -4.24 -5.13
N ARG A 83 -16.17 -5.00 -5.03
CA ARG A 83 -14.79 -4.49 -5.17
C ARG A 83 -14.19 -4.73 -6.56
N ASP A 84 -14.83 -5.58 -7.37
CA ASP A 84 -14.57 -5.64 -8.79
C ASP A 84 -15.08 -4.34 -9.45
N GLN A 85 -14.17 -3.54 -10.00
CA GLN A 85 -14.42 -2.19 -10.50
C GLN A 85 -14.06 -2.09 -11.98
N ASP A 86 -14.70 -1.17 -12.69
CA ASP A 86 -14.33 -0.85 -14.07
C ASP A 86 -13.04 -0.03 -14.14
N PRO A 87 -12.24 -0.18 -15.21
CA PRO A 87 -12.49 -1.05 -16.36
C PRO A 87 -12.18 -2.54 -16.08
N LEU A 88 -13.11 -3.45 -16.39
CA LEU A 88 -12.95 -4.90 -16.15
C LEU A 88 -12.06 -5.60 -17.19
N ILE A 89 -10.75 -5.33 -17.12
CA ILE A 89 -9.72 -5.95 -17.97
C ILE A 89 -8.99 -7.03 -17.16
N CYS A 90 -8.74 -8.20 -17.76
CA CYS A 90 -8.10 -9.33 -17.09
C CYS A 90 -6.69 -9.07 -16.55
N LYS A 91 -6.06 -7.98 -16.97
CA LYS A 91 -4.95 -7.37 -16.26
C LYS A 91 -5.33 -5.92 -16.01
N SER A 92 -5.56 -5.55 -14.75
CA SER A 92 -5.84 -4.16 -14.38
C SER A 92 -4.68 -3.24 -14.80
N PRO A 93 -4.97 -2.09 -15.44
CA PRO A 93 -3.98 -1.04 -15.60
C PRO A 93 -3.53 -0.53 -14.23
N ILE A 94 -2.31 -0.02 -14.15
CA ILE A 94 -1.77 0.68 -12.98
C ILE A 94 -2.58 1.95 -12.72
N LYS A 95 -2.87 2.68 -13.81
CA LYS A 95 -3.68 3.90 -13.87
C LYS A 95 -4.11 4.16 -15.31
N TYR A 96 -5.00 5.12 -15.51
CA TYR A 96 -5.51 5.46 -16.83
C TYR A 96 -5.91 6.94 -16.93
N GLN A 97 -6.05 7.44 -18.16
CA GLN A 97 -6.55 8.80 -18.40
C GLN A 97 -7.34 8.86 -19.70
N PHE A 98 -8.36 9.73 -19.76
CA PHE A 98 -9.09 9.97 -21.01
C PHE A 98 -8.22 10.71 -22.04
N ALA A 99 -8.38 10.38 -23.32
CA ALA A 99 -7.59 10.95 -24.40
C ALA A 99 -7.82 12.46 -24.58
N ASN A 100 -9.01 12.95 -24.22
CA ASN A 100 -9.39 14.36 -24.33
C ASN A 100 -8.96 15.23 -23.13
N ASP A 101 -8.34 14.65 -22.09
CA ASP A 101 -7.97 15.35 -20.86
C ASP A 101 -6.95 16.49 -21.12
N SER A 102 -5.94 16.22 -21.96
CA SER A 102 -4.95 17.22 -22.38
C SER A 102 -5.37 18.08 -23.58
N ASN A 103 -6.39 17.64 -24.31
CA ASN A 103 -6.82 18.27 -25.55
C ASN A 103 -8.33 18.07 -25.74
N THR A 104 -9.11 19.09 -25.39
CA THR A 104 -10.57 19.09 -25.56
C THR A 104 -11.00 18.92 -27.03
N GLU A 105 -10.11 19.21 -27.98
CA GLU A 105 -10.32 19.06 -29.41
C GLU A 105 -9.84 17.70 -29.96
N TYR A 106 -9.52 16.72 -29.11
CA TYR A 106 -9.07 15.38 -29.50
C TYR A 106 -9.98 14.73 -30.57
N VAL A 107 -11.30 14.81 -30.39
CA VAL A 107 -12.27 14.21 -31.33
C VAL A 107 -12.18 14.83 -32.73
N LYS A 108 -11.80 16.12 -32.83
CA LYS A 108 -11.63 16.80 -34.12
C LYS A 108 -10.23 16.58 -34.70
N THR A 109 -9.21 16.70 -33.86
CA THR A 109 -7.79 16.66 -34.25
C THR A 109 -7.26 15.25 -34.44
N ARG A 110 -7.94 14.24 -33.89
CA ARG A 110 -7.55 12.82 -33.87
C ARG A 110 -6.27 12.53 -33.10
N LYS A 111 -5.70 13.53 -32.42
CA LYS A 111 -4.38 13.48 -31.80
C LYS A 111 -4.42 14.01 -30.38
N ALA A 112 -3.70 13.35 -29.50
CA ALA A 112 -3.52 13.80 -28.12
C ALA A 112 -2.08 13.54 -27.66
N THR A 113 -1.66 14.31 -26.66
CA THR A 113 -0.36 14.16 -26.01
C THR A 113 -0.56 14.25 -24.51
N LEU A 114 -0.46 13.11 -23.84
CA LEU A 114 -0.61 12.99 -22.40
C LEU A 114 0.75 12.85 -21.73
N ARG A 115 0.85 13.24 -20.47
CA ARG A 115 2.07 13.07 -19.66
C ARG A 115 1.74 12.28 -18.41
N PHE A 116 2.43 11.17 -18.22
CA PHE A 116 2.28 10.32 -17.05
C PHE A 116 3.56 10.36 -16.22
N ARG A 117 3.44 10.53 -14.91
CA ARG A 117 4.53 10.35 -13.95
C ARG A 117 4.56 8.90 -13.50
N LEU A 118 5.51 8.11 -13.98
CA LEU A 118 5.66 6.71 -13.58
C LEU A 118 6.59 6.59 -12.39
N ILE A 119 6.26 5.70 -11.45
CA ILE A 119 7.15 5.28 -10.38
C ILE A 119 7.82 3.95 -10.74
N ASN A 120 9.03 3.71 -10.25
CA ASN A 120 9.69 2.43 -10.41
C ASN A 120 9.11 1.43 -9.40
N GLN A 121 8.29 0.51 -9.90
CA GLN A 121 7.66 -0.51 -9.09
C GLN A 121 7.94 -1.90 -9.67
N ARG A 122 9.18 -2.11 -10.17
CA ARG A 122 9.60 -3.32 -10.90
C ARG A 122 9.00 -3.41 -12.30
N SER A 123 9.40 -4.45 -13.03
CA SER A 123 8.93 -4.76 -14.38
C SER A 123 9.05 -3.59 -15.39
N ASP A 124 8.49 -3.79 -16.58
CA ASP A 124 8.39 -2.79 -17.65
C ASP A 124 6.97 -2.23 -17.75
N PHE A 125 6.80 -1.21 -18.60
CA PHE A 125 5.54 -0.53 -18.87
C PHE A 125 5.19 -0.55 -20.35
N SER A 126 3.89 -0.59 -20.65
CA SER A 126 3.32 -0.23 -21.95
C SER A 126 2.09 0.65 -21.74
N PHE A 127 1.69 1.34 -22.79
CA PHE A 127 0.50 2.18 -22.82
C PHE A 127 -0.43 1.64 -23.89
N ALA A 128 -1.72 1.60 -23.60
CA ALA A 128 -2.70 1.07 -24.54
C ALA A 128 -3.88 2.02 -24.68
N LEU A 129 -4.25 2.28 -25.94
CA LEU A 129 -5.40 3.08 -26.31
C LEU A 129 -6.64 2.18 -26.42
N PHE A 130 -7.71 2.59 -25.77
CA PHE A 130 -9.01 1.93 -25.79
C PHE A 130 -10.10 2.88 -26.30
N THR A 131 -11.11 2.31 -26.96
CA THR A 131 -12.40 2.95 -27.30
C THR A 131 -13.53 2.32 -26.48
N GLY A 132 -14.70 2.95 -26.46
CA GLY A 132 -15.91 2.40 -25.84
C GLY A 132 -16.01 2.60 -24.32
N GLY A 133 -15.28 3.58 -23.79
CA GLY A 133 -15.29 3.94 -22.38
C GLY A 133 -14.69 2.86 -21.48
N LEU A 134 -14.90 3.05 -20.18
CA LEU A 134 -14.43 2.11 -19.15
C LEU A 134 -15.32 0.86 -19.06
N ASP A 135 -16.61 1.00 -19.40
CA ASP A 135 -17.62 -0.07 -19.29
C ASP A 135 -17.49 -1.13 -20.39
N ASN A 136 -17.10 -0.72 -21.62
CA ASN A 136 -16.97 -1.61 -22.77
C ASN A 136 -15.65 -1.39 -23.54
N PRO A 137 -14.50 -1.53 -22.86
CA PRO A 137 -13.22 -1.14 -23.43
C PRO A 137 -12.85 -2.06 -24.59
N LYS A 138 -12.44 -1.46 -25.71
CA LYS A 138 -11.92 -2.17 -26.88
C LYS A 138 -10.52 -1.70 -27.17
N LEU A 139 -9.56 -2.62 -27.12
CA LEU A 139 -8.16 -2.31 -27.36
C LEU A 139 -7.95 -1.94 -28.83
N VAL A 140 -7.38 -0.77 -29.07
CA VAL A 140 -7.12 -0.20 -30.41
C VAL A 140 -5.64 -0.23 -30.77
N ALA A 141 -4.76 0.19 -29.86
CA ALA A 141 -3.32 0.25 -30.10
C ALA A 141 -2.51 0.05 -28.81
N ILE A 142 -1.28 -0.45 -28.93
CA ILE A 142 -0.32 -0.61 -27.82
C ILE A 142 0.98 0.08 -28.21
N SER A 143 1.61 0.75 -27.25
CA SER A 143 2.85 1.51 -27.47
C SER A 143 4.10 0.64 -27.42
N ASN A 144 5.25 1.26 -27.71
CA ASN A 144 6.54 0.69 -27.37
C ASN A 144 6.69 0.50 -25.85
N ARG A 145 7.56 -0.45 -25.47
CA ARG A 145 7.92 -0.66 -24.07
C ARG A 145 8.72 0.52 -23.50
N VAL A 146 8.51 0.77 -22.22
CA VAL A 146 9.27 1.73 -21.40
C VAL A 146 9.72 1.00 -20.13
N ALA A 147 10.95 1.20 -19.67
CA ALA A 147 11.44 0.59 -18.44
C ALA A 147 12.41 1.50 -17.70
N PHE A 148 12.49 1.37 -16.37
CA PHE A 148 13.57 1.96 -15.59
C PHE A 148 14.89 1.23 -15.87
N ALA A 149 16.01 1.93 -15.75
CA ALA A 149 17.34 1.36 -15.98
C ALA A 149 17.64 0.19 -15.04
N ASN A 150 17.17 0.27 -13.80
CA ASN A 150 17.12 -0.86 -12.89
C ASN A 150 15.70 -1.00 -12.29
N PRO A 151 14.81 -1.80 -12.88
CA PRO A 151 13.49 -2.03 -12.32
C PRO A 151 13.53 -2.70 -10.94
N LYS A 152 14.63 -3.39 -10.60
CA LYS A 152 14.75 -4.16 -9.37
C LYS A 152 15.33 -3.35 -8.20
N ALA A 153 15.64 -2.07 -8.41
CA ALA A 153 16.29 -1.21 -7.42
C ALA A 153 15.60 -1.26 -6.03
N PRO A 154 16.36 -1.16 -4.92
CA PRO A 154 15.79 -1.02 -3.58
C PRO A 154 15.18 0.37 -3.39
N LEU A 155 13.87 0.43 -3.16
CA LEU A 155 13.10 1.67 -3.17
C LEU A 155 12.12 1.77 -2.00
N TYR A 156 11.70 3.00 -1.74
CA TYR A 156 10.62 3.38 -0.82
C TYR A 156 10.79 2.82 0.60
N PRO A 157 11.93 3.11 1.28
CA PRO A 157 12.11 2.70 2.66
C PRO A 157 11.11 3.40 3.57
N ARG A 158 10.54 2.63 4.49
CA ARG A 158 9.68 3.09 5.58
C ARG A 158 10.25 2.65 6.92
N LEU A 159 10.37 3.62 7.83
CA LEU A 159 10.81 3.44 9.20
C LEU A 159 9.62 3.07 10.08
N ALA A 160 9.86 2.18 11.04
CA ALA A 160 8.93 1.89 12.11
C ALA A 160 9.74 1.56 13.37
N GLN A 161 9.23 1.95 14.54
CA GLN A 161 9.86 1.57 15.81
C GLN A 161 9.88 0.04 15.95
N GLY A 162 11.00 -0.47 16.46
CA GLY A 162 11.20 -1.89 16.70
C GLY A 162 10.57 -2.36 18.01
N LYS A 163 10.98 -3.54 18.48
CA LYS A 163 10.46 -4.14 19.72
C LYS A 163 11.00 -3.48 20.99
N ALA A 164 12.01 -2.62 20.87
CA ALA A 164 12.63 -1.89 21.95
C ALA A 164 12.77 -0.41 21.57
N TRP A 165 12.82 0.47 22.58
CA TRP A 165 12.92 1.93 22.38
C TRP A 165 14.18 2.36 21.60
N ASN A 166 15.26 1.58 21.69
CA ASN A 166 16.53 1.79 21.01
C ASN A 166 16.67 0.91 19.74
N GLU A 167 15.55 0.48 19.16
CA GLU A 167 15.48 -0.27 17.91
C GLU A 167 14.62 0.47 16.88
N MET A 168 15.15 0.64 15.68
CA MET A 168 14.43 1.16 14.51
C MET A 168 14.47 0.12 13.41
N THR A 169 13.35 -0.11 12.74
CA THR A 169 13.32 -0.94 11.54
C THR A 169 13.40 -0.08 10.29
N VAL A 170 14.07 -0.58 9.25
CA VAL A 170 13.93 -0.05 7.88
C VAL A 170 13.33 -1.15 7.03
N THR A 171 12.13 -0.91 6.50
CA THR A 171 11.46 -1.82 5.58
C THR A 171 11.44 -1.21 4.17
N TRP A 172 11.86 -1.94 3.14
CA TRP A 172 11.88 -1.44 1.75
C TRP A 172 11.45 -2.52 0.75
N THR A 173 11.17 -2.10 -0.49
CA THR A 173 10.77 -3.02 -1.57
C THR A 173 11.86 -3.10 -2.63
N SER A 174 12.11 -4.29 -3.18
CA SER A 174 12.99 -4.46 -4.35
C SER A 174 12.49 -5.56 -5.28
N GLY A 175 13.16 -5.72 -6.44
CA GLY A 175 12.94 -6.87 -7.31
C GLY A 175 13.81 -8.08 -7.00
N TYR A 176 14.78 -7.98 -6.09
CA TYR A 176 15.78 -9.03 -5.86
C TYR A 176 15.31 -10.03 -4.81
N SER A 177 15.20 -11.29 -5.21
CA SER A 177 15.04 -12.39 -4.25
C SER A 177 16.34 -12.66 -3.49
N ILE A 178 16.25 -13.39 -2.38
CA ILE A 178 17.42 -13.84 -1.61
C ILE A 178 18.36 -14.77 -2.41
N ASN A 179 17.85 -15.37 -3.50
CA ASN A 179 18.65 -16.21 -4.39
C ASN A 179 19.43 -15.37 -5.41
N GLU A 180 19.07 -14.11 -5.61
CA GLU A 180 19.69 -13.21 -6.59
C GLU A 180 20.61 -12.18 -5.92
N ALA A 181 20.29 -11.76 -4.69
CA ALA A 181 21.07 -10.80 -3.94
C ALA A 181 20.94 -11.01 -2.43
N VAL A 182 21.98 -10.63 -1.68
CA VAL A 182 21.93 -10.53 -0.23
C VAL A 182 21.52 -9.10 0.16
N PRO A 183 20.31 -8.89 0.73
CA PRO A 183 19.86 -7.57 1.16
C PRO A 183 20.45 -7.18 2.52
N PHE A 184 20.91 -5.93 2.62
CA PHE A 184 21.36 -5.35 3.89
C PHE A 184 21.22 -3.84 3.87
N VAL A 185 21.36 -3.23 5.05
CA VAL A 185 21.47 -1.77 5.19
C VAL A 185 22.84 -1.42 5.70
N GLU A 186 23.50 -0.46 5.07
CA GLU A 186 24.69 0.20 5.61
C GLU A 186 24.25 1.45 6.39
N TRP A 187 24.62 1.56 7.65
CA TRP A 187 24.14 2.60 8.54
C TRP A 187 25.07 2.91 9.71
N GLY A 188 24.87 4.07 10.33
CA GLY A 188 25.60 4.50 11.51
C GLY A 188 25.30 5.95 11.88
N PRO A 189 25.86 6.47 12.99
CA PRO A 189 25.73 7.87 13.35
C PRO A 189 26.19 8.78 12.20
N LYS A 190 25.50 9.91 11.98
CA LYS A 190 25.86 10.84 10.91
C LYS A 190 27.30 11.35 11.10
N GLY A 191 28.17 11.09 10.11
CA GLY A 191 29.60 11.43 10.17
C GLY A 191 30.47 10.44 10.97
N GLY A 192 29.87 9.37 11.50
CA GLY A 192 30.57 8.31 12.23
C GLY A 192 30.79 7.05 11.38
N LEU A 193 31.33 6.01 12.04
CA LEU A 193 31.56 4.70 11.42
C LEU A 193 30.23 4.08 10.96
N GLN A 194 30.22 3.62 9.70
CA GLN A 194 29.09 2.88 9.15
C GLN A 194 29.32 1.37 9.31
N THR A 195 28.25 0.65 9.64
CA THR A 195 28.20 -0.80 9.79
C THR A 195 27.12 -1.38 8.90
N ARG A 196 27.08 -2.71 8.74
CA ARG A 196 26.07 -3.39 7.93
C ARG A 196 25.16 -4.22 8.81
N ALA A 197 23.85 -4.14 8.57
CA ALA A 197 22.86 -4.96 9.24
C ALA A 197 22.07 -5.78 8.19
N PRO A 198 21.93 -7.10 8.38
CA PRO A 198 21.25 -7.98 7.41
C PRO A 198 19.74 -7.78 7.47
N ALA A 199 19.06 -7.95 6.33
CA ALA A 199 17.60 -7.88 6.29
C ALA A 199 16.94 -9.26 6.15
N GLY A 200 15.86 -9.47 6.91
CA GLY A 200 14.89 -10.51 6.60
C GLY A 200 14.13 -10.15 5.34
N THR A 201 13.70 -11.14 4.55
CA THR A 201 12.97 -10.92 3.30
C THR A 201 11.67 -11.70 3.29
N LEU A 202 10.58 -11.01 2.96
CA LEU A 202 9.24 -11.55 2.79
C LEU A 202 8.73 -11.24 1.38
N SER A 203 7.76 -12.02 0.95
CA SER A 203 6.95 -11.77 -0.24
C SER A 203 5.64 -12.54 -0.08
N PHE A 204 4.67 -12.26 -0.93
CA PHE A 204 3.42 -12.99 -1.02
C PHE A 204 3.09 -13.22 -2.49
N SER A 205 2.30 -14.25 -2.73
CA SER A 205 1.88 -14.75 -4.02
C SER A 205 0.40 -14.51 -4.24
N ARG A 206 -0.04 -14.71 -5.49
CA ARG A 206 -1.46 -14.57 -5.85
C ARG A 206 -2.35 -15.48 -5.00
N THR A 207 -1.86 -16.66 -4.64
CA THR A 207 -2.63 -17.65 -3.89
C THR A 207 -2.79 -17.34 -2.40
N ASP A 208 -2.06 -16.35 -1.90
CA ASP A 208 -2.20 -15.88 -0.51
C ASP A 208 -3.39 -14.91 -0.36
N MET A 209 -3.87 -14.32 -1.47
CA MET A 209 -5.05 -13.46 -1.48
C MET A 209 -6.34 -14.27 -1.31
N CYS A 210 -7.28 -13.78 -0.51
CA CYS A 210 -8.51 -14.48 -0.20
C CYS A 210 -9.57 -14.42 -1.32
N GLY A 211 -9.57 -13.40 -2.18
CA GLY A 211 -10.59 -13.27 -3.23
C GLY A 211 -10.33 -12.17 -4.26
N SER A 212 -11.32 -11.90 -5.12
CA SER A 212 -11.25 -10.88 -6.18
C SER A 212 -11.47 -9.47 -5.61
N PRO A 213 -10.79 -8.42 -6.16
CA PRO A 213 -9.86 -8.45 -7.29
C PRO A 213 -8.42 -8.86 -6.96
N ALA A 214 -8.04 -8.95 -5.68
CA ALA A 214 -6.66 -9.22 -5.24
C ALA A 214 -6.08 -10.52 -5.83
N ARG A 215 -6.86 -11.60 -5.81
CA ARG A 215 -6.50 -12.94 -6.30
C ARG A 215 -6.62 -13.08 -7.82
N THR A 216 -7.26 -12.15 -8.51
CA THR A 216 -7.69 -12.29 -9.91
C THR A 216 -6.97 -11.28 -10.81
N PHE A 217 -7.67 -10.28 -11.34
CA PHE A 217 -7.18 -9.32 -12.33
C PHE A 217 -6.49 -8.10 -11.71
N GLY A 218 -6.75 -7.80 -10.43
CA GLY A 218 -6.04 -6.80 -9.64
C GLY A 218 -4.65 -7.25 -9.19
N TRP A 219 -4.35 -8.56 -9.29
CA TRP A 219 -3.06 -9.12 -8.91
C TRP A 219 -1.89 -8.47 -9.65
N ARG A 220 -0.89 -8.03 -8.88
CA ARG A 220 0.43 -7.63 -9.36
C ARG A 220 1.49 -8.16 -8.39
N ASP A 221 2.57 -8.68 -8.95
CA ASP A 221 3.69 -9.20 -8.16
C ASP A 221 4.30 -8.10 -7.27
N PRO A 222 4.40 -8.29 -5.94
CA PRO A 222 4.89 -7.28 -5.01
C PRO A 222 6.43 -7.16 -4.98
N GLY A 223 7.14 -8.06 -5.67
CA GLY A 223 8.58 -8.22 -5.52
C GLY A 223 8.92 -8.79 -4.15
N TYR A 224 9.92 -8.19 -3.51
CA TYR A 224 10.44 -8.64 -2.23
C TYR A 224 10.48 -7.47 -1.25
N ILE A 225 9.97 -7.71 -0.05
CA ILE A 225 9.92 -6.74 1.04
C ILE A 225 11.00 -7.14 2.04
N HIS A 226 11.92 -6.24 2.31
CA HIS A 226 13.07 -6.51 3.17
C HIS A 226 12.97 -5.65 4.42
N THR A 227 13.24 -6.22 5.59
CA THR A 227 13.25 -5.51 6.88
C THR A 227 14.56 -5.75 7.61
N VAL A 228 15.25 -4.67 7.97
CA VAL A 228 16.42 -4.69 8.85
C VAL A 228 16.04 -4.18 10.24
N PHE A 229 16.76 -4.62 11.27
CA PHE A 229 16.62 -4.14 12.65
C PHE A 229 17.88 -3.39 13.06
N LEU A 230 17.79 -2.07 13.20
CA LEU A 230 18.87 -1.18 13.61
C LEU A 230 18.81 -1.03 15.13
N LYS A 231 19.71 -1.71 15.84
CA LYS A 231 19.71 -1.85 17.30
C LYS A 231 20.75 -0.96 17.97
N GLU A 232 20.66 -0.86 19.30
CA GLU A 232 21.61 -0.09 20.12
C GLU A 232 21.66 1.39 19.73
N LEU A 233 20.51 1.97 19.39
CA LEU A 233 20.39 3.37 19.05
C LEU A 233 20.66 4.26 20.26
N TRP A 234 21.44 5.31 20.05
CA TRP A 234 21.64 6.35 21.04
C TRP A 234 20.50 7.35 20.91
N PRO A 235 19.75 7.63 21.99
CA PRO A 235 18.55 8.45 21.89
C PRO A 235 18.86 9.82 21.31
N ASN A 236 17.95 10.34 20.49
CA ASN A 236 18.06 11.65 19.82
C ASN A 236 19.19 11.81 18.80
N THR A 237 20.02 10.78 18.59
CA THR A 237 21.16 10.83 17.68
C THR A 237 20.69 10.70 16.23
N ARG A 238 21.31 11.48 15.33
CA ARG A 238 21.02 11.38 13.90
C ARG A 238 21.83 10.25 13.27
N TYR A 239 21.15 9.35 12.59
CA TYR A 239 21.73 8.24 11.85
C TYR A 239 21.54 8.47 10.35
N THR A 240 22.46 7.94 9.57
CA THR A 240 22.33 7.82 8.11
C THR A 240 22.24 6.36 7.72
N TYR A 241 21.56 6.07 6.62
CA TYR A 241 21.45 4.71 6.12
C TYR A 241 21.34 4.64 4.58
N LYS A 242 21.80 3.53 4.00
CA LYS A 242 21.62 3.17 2.59
C LYS A 242 21.14 1.74 2.48
N LEU A 243 20.19 1.51 1.60
CA LEU A 243 19.73 0.18 1.23
C LEU A 243 20.73 -0.42 0.26
N SER A 244 21.01 -1.71 0.40
CA SER A 244 21.93 -2.41 -0.50
C SER A 244 21.50 -3.82 -0.81
N HIS A 245 21.83 -4.23 -2.03
CA HIS A 245 21.73 -5.60 -2.50
C HIS A 245 23.08 -6.02 -3.08
N ARG A 246 23.75 -6.97 -2.43
CA ARG A 246 24.96 -7.57 -2.99
C ARG A 246 24.58 -8.73 -3.89
N LEU A 247 24.79 -8.56 -5.19
CA LEU A 247 24.51 -9.56 -6.23
C LEU A 247 25.49 -10.74 -6.13
N ILE A 248 25.14 -11.86 -6.77
CA ILE A 248 25.95 -13.10 -6.77
C ILE A 248 27.37 -12.85 -7.32
N ASP A 249 27.51 -11.93 -8.28
CA ASP A 249 28.80 -11.55 -8.87
C ASP A 249 29.65 -10.61 -7.98
N GLY A 250 29.14 -10.26 -6.78
CA GLY A 250 29.80 -9.38 -5.82
C GLY A 250 29.55 -7.89 -6.03
N THR A 251 28.88 -7.50 -7.12
CA THR A 251 28.49 -6.10 -7.33
C THR A 251 27.39 -5.70 -6.35
N HIS A 252 27.31 -4.39 -6.06
CA HIS A 252 26.34 -3.86 -5.11
C HIS A 252 25.43 -2.87 -5.81
N VAL A 253 24.13 -3.04 -5.61
CA VAL A 253 23.12 -2.06 -5.96
C VAL A 253 22.80 -1.26 -4.71
N TRP A 254 22.96 0.06 -4.78
CA TRP A 254 22.75 0.96 -3.65
C TRP A 254 21.55 1.87 -3.89
N SER A 255 20.86 2.26 -2.83
CA SER A 255 19.94 3.39 -2.85
C SER A 255 20.68 4.73 -2.68
N LYS A 256 19.92 5.82 -2.82
CA LYS A 256 20.29 7.13 -2.27
C LYS A 256 20.51 7.06 -0.74
N LEU A 257 21.20 8.06 -0.20
CA LEU A 257 21.43 8.20 1.24
C LEU A 257 20.19 8.75 1.93
N TYR A 258 19.77 8.10 3.01
CA TYR A 258 18.68 8.54 3.86
C TYR A 258 19.20 8.87 5.28
N SER A 259 18.36 9.51 6.10
CA SER A 259 18.71 9.80 7.49
C SER A 259 17.48 9.88 8.38
N PHE A 260 17.62 9.45 9.63
CA PHE A 260 16.59 9.59 10.65
C PHE A 260 17.20 10.03 11.98
N ARG A 261 16.35 10.50 12.90
CA ARG A 261 16.73 10.76 14.29
C ARG A 261 16.21 9.61 15.15
N ALA A 262 17.08 8.97 15.92
CA ALA A 262 16.67 7.94 16.86
C ALA A 262 15.70 8.52 17.90
N SER A 263 14.70 7.73 18.28
CA SER A 263 13.66 8.13 19.23
C SER A 263 14.26 8.56 20.58
N PRO A 264 13.57 9.43 21.33
CA PRO A 264 13.88 9.71 22.73
C PRO A 264 13.82 8.43 23.58
N TYR A 265 14.56 8.42 24.68
CA TYR A 265 14.38 7.40 25.71
C TYR A 265 12.96 7.50 26.33
N PRO A 266 12.28 6.39 26.69
CA PRO A 266 10.98 6.44 27.35
C PRO A 266 11.00 7.28 28.63
N GLY A 267 10.20 8.34 28.66
CA GLY A 267 10.14 9.35 29.71
C GLY A 267 11.17 10.47 29.66
N GLN A 268 11.90 10.60 28.55
CA GLN A 268 12.77 11.75 28.34
C GLN A 268 11.96 13.05 28.29
N ASP A 269 12.39 14.05 29.04
CA ASP A 269 11.83 15.41 29.00
C ASP A 269 12.42 16.20 27.83
N SER A 270 11.66 16.26 26.73
CA SER A 270 11.97 17.05 25.54
C SER A 270 10.70 17.39 24.77
N LEU A 271 10.75 18.41 23.90
CA LEU A 271 9.68 18.63 22.94
C LEU A 271 9.54 17.40 22.02
N GLN A 272 8.32 16.87 21.91
CA GLN A 272 7.97 15.66 21.17
C GLN A 272 6.68 15.91 20.42
N ARG A 273 6.69 15.69 19.11
CA ARG A 273 5.60 16.08 18.20
C ARG A 273 5.13 14.86 17.42
N VAL A 274 3.88 14.50 17.66
CA VAL A 274 3.24 13.30 17.12
C VAL A 274 2.11 13.73 16.20
N VAL A 275 2.06 13.14 15.00
CA VAL A 275 0.93 13.31 14.08
C VAL A 275 0.13 12.02 14.03
N ILE A 276 -1.20 12.12 14.05
CA ILE A 276 -2.12 10.98 13.99
C ILE A 276 -3.25 11.30 12.99
N PHE A 277 -3.52 10.39 12.05
CA PHE A 277 -4.65 10.46 11.13
C PHE A 277 -5.03 9.06 10.62
N GLY A 278 -6.25 8.88 10.14
CA GLY A 278 -6.68 7.68 9.40
C GLY A 278 -7.01 8.03 7.95
N ASP A 279 -7.29 7.01 7.13
CA ASP A 279 -8.08 7.16 5.91
C ASP A 279 -7.43 8.06 4.83
N MET A 280 -6.10 8.13 4.78
CA MET A 280 -5.42 9.04 3.85
C MET A 280 -5.52 8.56 2.39
N GLY A 281 -5.45 7.25 2.16
CA GLY A 281 -5.40 6.65 0.83
C GLY A 281 -4.27 7.19 -0.05
N LYS A 282 -4.48 7.14 -1.36
CA LYS A 282 -3.52 7.60 -2.37
C LYS A 282 -4.18 8.52 -3.41
N ALA A 283 -3.37 9.20 -4.21
CA ALA A 283 -3.81 9.80 -5.46
C ALA A 283 -2.65 10.02 -6.44
N GLU A 284 -2.96 10.12 -7.72
CA GLU A 284 -1.97 10.34 -8.76
C GLU A 284 -1.52 11.81 -8.85
N ARG A 285 -0.21 12.04 -8.71
CA ARG A 285 0.41 13.38 -8.83
C ARG A 285 0.27 14.00 -10.23
N ASP A 286 0.03 13.18 -11.25
CA ASP A 286 -0.17 13.63 -12.63
C ASP A 286 -1.64 13.82 -13.01
N GLY A 287 -2.57 13.64 -12.05
CA GLY A 287 -4.00 13.78 -12.28
C GLY A 287 -4.66 12.61 -13.01
N SER A 288 -3.92 11.51 -13.24
CA SER A 288 -4.50 10.30 -13.82
C SER A 288 -5.61 9.73 -12.94
N ASN A 289 -6.54 9.02 -13.57
CA ASN A 289 -7.52 8.22 -12.88
C ASN A 289 -6.99 6.80 -12.61
N GLU A 290 -7.62 6.08 -11.70
CA GLU A 290 -7.24 4.74 -11.27
C GLU A 290 -8.38 4.08 -10.47
N TYR A 291 -8.23 2.80 -10.16
CA TYR A 291 -9.19 2.11 -9.31
C TYR A 291 -9.22 2.71 -7.90
N SER A 292 -10.37 2.65 -7.24
CA SER A 292 -10.59 3.19 -5.90
C SER A 292 -10.14 4.66 -5.75
N ASN A 293 -10.28 5.48 -6.79
CA ASN A 293 -9.84 6.89 -6.79
C ASN A 293 -10.87 7.83 -6.12
N TYR A 294 -11.03 7.70 -4.80
CA TYR A 294 -12.00 8.48 -4.01
C TYR A 294 -11.38 9.15 -2.77
N GLN A 295 -10.06 9.38 -2.75
CA GLN A 295 -9.36 10.05 -1.65
C GLN A 295 -8.77 11.41 -2.08
N PRO A 296 -9.61 12.41 -2.41
CA PRO A 296 -9.16 13.69 -2.97
C PRO A 296 -8.28 14.50 -2.00
N GLY A 297 -8.33 14.23 -0.69
CA GLY A 297 -7.49 14.87 0.32
C GLY A 297 -6.08 14.28 0.44
N SER A 298 -5.81 13.11 -0.15
CA SER A 298 -4.59 12.32 0.07
C SER A 298 -3.30 13.10 -0.18
N LEU A 299 -3.21 13.76 -1.35
CA LEU A 299 -2.04 14.54 -1.74
C LEU A 299 -1.86 15.79 -0.87
N ASN A 300 -2.95 16.46 -0.49
CA ASN A 300 -2.89 17.63 0.39
C ASN A 300 -2.35 17.25 1.77
N THR A 301 -2.86 16.17 2.37
CA THR A 301 -2.36 15.67 3.66
C THR A 301 -0.89 15.32 3.54
N THR A 302 -0.51 14.54 2.53
CA THR A 302 0.90 14.17 2.27
C THR A 302 1.79 15.42 2.18
N ASP A 303 1.38 16.43 1.41
CA ASP A 303 2.18 17.64 1.19
C ASP A 303 2.31 18.51 2.45
N GLN A 304 1.27 18.59 3.29
CA GLN A 304 1.37 19.30 4.56
C GLN A 304 2.35 18.61 5.52
N LEU A 305 2.32 17.27 5.59
CA LEU A 305 3.25 16.52 6.41
C LEU A 305 4.70 16.67 5.95
N ILE A 306 4.92 16.63 4.63
CA ILE A 306 6.26 16.87 4.06
C ILE A 306 6.74 18.28 4.37
N LYS A 307 5.85 19.27 4.22
CA LYS A 307 6.18 20.68 4.47
C LYS A 307 6.55 20.93 5.94
N ASP A 308 5.91 20.24 6.88
CA ASP A 308 6.14 20.39 8.32
C ASP A 308 7.03 19.29 8.92
N LEU A 309 7.72 18.50 8.08
CA LEU A 309 8.42 17.29 8.53
C LEU A 309 9.52 17.55 9.56
N ASP A 310 10.20 18.70 9.50
CA ASP A 310 11.18 19.11 10.53
C ASP A 310 10.53 19.31 11.93
N ASN A 311 9.21 19.46 11.96
CA ASN A 311 8.39 19.57 13.16
C ASN A 311 7.60 18.31 13.52
N ILE A 312 7.85 17.19 12.84
CA ILE A 312 7.19 15.91 13.09
C ILE A 312 8.26 14.92 13.53
N ASP A 313 8.06 14.27 14.68
CA ASP A 313 9.02 13.30 15.19
C ASP A 313 8.58 11.84 14.94
N ILE A 314 7.27 11.61 14.83
CA ILE A 314 6.65 10.30 14.54
C ILE A 314 5.23 10.49 13.99
N VAL A 315 4.81 9.60 13.10
CA VAL A 315 3.47 9.57 12.49
C VAL A 315 2.75 8.27 12.81
N PHE A 316 1.46 8.35 13.10
CA PHE A 316 0.54 7.22 13.20
C PHE A 316 -0.55 7.33 12.13
N HIS A 317 -0.59 6.39 11.20
CA HIS A 317 -1.67 6.23 10.22
C HIS A 317 -2.59 5.09 10.67
N ILE A 318 -3.72 5.43 11.28
CA ILE A 318 -4.56 4.51 12.05
C ILE A 318 -5.59 3.78 11.20
N GLY A 319 -5.13 3.05 10.17
CA GLY A 319 -5.96 2.23 9.30
C GLY A 319 -6.46 2.94 8.05
N ASP A 320 -6.98 2.15 7.11
CA ASP A 320 -7.42 2.55 5.77
C ASP A 320 -6.29 3.27 5.00
N ILE A 321 -5.23 2.50 4.77
CA ILE A 321 -3.92 3.00 4.39
C ILE A 321 -3.94 3.46 2.94
N THR A 322 -4.35 2.58 2.03
CA THR A 322 -4.20 2.80 0.58
C THR A 322 -5.52 2.81 -0.18
N TYR A 323 -6.55 2.14 0.33
CA TYR A 323 -7.74 1.78 -0.43
C TYR A 323 -7.46 0.99 -1.72
N ALA A 324 -6.33 0.26 -1.78
CA ALA A 324 -6.00 -0.60 -2.91
C ALA A 324 -7.12 -1.61 -3.20
N ASN A 325 -7.73 -2.16 -2.15
CA ASN A 325 -8.90 -3.04 -2.21
C ASN A 325 -8.73 -4.13 -3.28
N GLY A 326 -7.55 -4.73 -3.33
CA GLY A 326 -7.18 -5.79 -4.27
C GLY A 326 -6.56 -5.34 -5.60
N TYR A 327 -6.48 -4.03 -5.89
CA TYR A 327 -5.66 -3.50 -6.98
C TYR A 327 -4.22 -3.28 -6.49
N ILE A 328 -3.50 -4.39 -6.38
CA ILE A 328 -2.22 -4.53 -5.67
C ILE A 328 -1.13 -3.53 -6.09
N SER A 329 -1.17 -3.01 -7.33
CA SER A 329 -0.21 -2.00 -7.79
C SER A 329 -0.19 -0.72 -6.94
N GLN A 330 -1.29 -0.43 -6.26
CA GLN A 330 -1.48 0.81 -5.50
C GLN A 330 -0.72 0.81 -4.16
N TRP A 331 -0.26 -0.34 -3.68
CA TRP A 331 0.61 -0.40 -2.50
C TRP A 331 2.02 0.17 -2.78
N ASP A 332 2.60 -0.09 -3.96
CA ASP A 332 3.85 0.58 -4.35
C ASP A 332 3.63 2.08 -4.56
N GLN A 333 2.49 2.46 -5.15
CA GLN A 333 2.11 3.87 -5.33
C GLN A 333 2.05 4.60 -3.99
N PHE A 334 1.39 4.01 -2.99
CA PHE A 334 1.31 4.58 -1.66
C PHE A 334 2.69 4.67 -1.00
N THR A 335 3.49 3.59 -1.00
CA THR A 335 4.84 3.64 -0.40
C THR A 335 5.75 4.67 -1.07
N SER A 336 5.60 4.89 -2.38
CA SER A 336 6.27 5.98 -3.10
C SER A 336 5.74 7.36 -2.70
N GLN A 337 4.42 7.51 -2.56
CA GLN A 337 3.78 8.77 -2.15
C GLN A 337 4.28 9.24 -0.78
N VAL A 338 4.40 8.32 0.18
CA VAL A 338 4.79 8.64 1.57
C VAL A 338 6.30 8.53 1.84
N GLU A 339 7.12 8.04 0.91
CA GLU A 339 8.59 7.91 1.09
C GLU A 339 9.25 9.16 1.71
N PRO A 340 8.93 10.40 1.29
CA PRO A 340 9.58 11.58 1.85
C PRO A 340 9.37 11.73 3.37
N ILE A 341 8.29 11.16 3.90
CA ILE A 341 7.97 11.12 5.33
C ILE A 341 8.58 9.86 5.95
N THR A 342 8.23 8.69 5.41
CA THR A 342 8.51 7.39 6.04
C THR A 342 9.99 7.02 6.02
N SER A 343 10.79 7.61 5.14
CA SER A 343 12.24 7.42 5.12
C SER A 343 12.99 8.30 6.13
N ALA A 344 12.30 9.24 6.79
CA ALA A 344 12.90 10.22 7.69
C ALA A 344 12.43 10.07 9.15
N VAL A 345 11.15 9.75 9.34
CA VAL A 345 10.53 9.55 10.66
C VAL A 345 9.78 8.21 10.71
N PRO A 346 9.60 7.60 11.89
CA PRO A 346 8.81 6.38 12.01
C PRO A 346 7.37 6.65 11.59
N TYR A 347 6.85 5.77 10.74
CA TYR A 347 5.49 5.81 10.23
C TYR A 347 4.78 4.54 10.69
N MET A 348 4.17 4.65 11.86
CA MET A 348 3.46 3.58 12.53
C MET A 348 2.06 3.45 11.92
N ILE A 349 1.59 2.23 11.71
CA ILE A 349 0.28 1.99 11.08
C ILE A 349 -0.62 1.15 11.98
N ALA A 350 -1.93 1.31 11.85
CA ALA A 350 -2.92 0.34 12.29
C ALA A 350 -3.57 -0.33 11.06
N SER A 351 -4.30 -1.42 11.27
CA SER A 351 -5.13 -2.04 10.24
C SER A 351 -6.55 -1.48 10.31
N GLY A 352 -7.13 -1.17 9.16
CA GLY A 352 -8.55 -0.85 9.02
C GLY A 352 -9.30 -1.91 8.22
N ASN A 353 -10.58 -1.65 7.94
CA ASN A 353 -11.43 -2.58 7.20
C ASN A 353 -10.96 -2.77 5.76
N HIS A 354 -10.43 -1.71 5.13
CA HIS A 354 -9.88 -1.81 3.77
C HIS A 354 -8.55 -2.58 3.69
N GLU A 355 -7.91 -2.86 4.82
CA GLU A 355 -6.77 -3.78 4.86
C GLU A 355 -7.21 -5.22 5.11
N ARG A 356 -8.18 -5.45 6.00
CA ARG A 356 -8.39 -6.77 6.62
C ARG A 356 -9.71 -7.45 6.32
N ASP A 357 -10.81 -6.73 6.10
CA ASP A 357 -12.14 -7.35 6.05
C ASP A 357 -12.31 -8.21 4.79
N TRP A 358 -12.61 -9.49 5.00
CA TRP A 358 -12.99 -10.41 3.94
C TRP A 358 -13.84 -11.55 4.49
N PRO A 359 -14.93 -11.97 3.82
CA PRO A 359 -15.81 -12.95 4.42
C PRO A 359 -15.16 -14.31 4.65
N GLY A 360 -15.36 -14.88 5.84
CA GLY A 360 -14.78 -16.18 6.22
C GLY A 360 -13.25 -16.19 6.41
N SER A 361 -12.60 -15.02 6.47
CA SER A 361 -11.16 -14.90 6.69
C SER A 361 -10.76 -14.82 8.18
N GLY A 362 -11.74 -14.83 9.09
CA GLY A 362 -11.53 -14.65 10.53
C GLY A 362 -11.46 -13.19 11.00
N SER A 363 -11.74 -12.21 10.12
CA SER A 363 -12.05 -10.85 10.54
C SER A 363 -13.35 -10.82 11.35
N PHE A 364 -13.46 -9.90 12.31
CA PHE A 364 -14.65 -9.70 13.12
C PHE A 364 -15.80 -9.13 12.28
N TYR A 365 -15.47 -8.26 11.34
CA TYR A 365 -16.39 -7.75 10.33
C TYR A 365 -16.32 -8.62 9.07
N ASP A 366 -17.48 -9.10 8.63
CA ASP A 366 -17.63 -10.02 7.50
C ASP A 366 -18.00 -9.24 6.22
N THR A 367 -17.27 -8.16 5.94
CA THR A 367 -17.43 -7.34 4.72
C THR A 367 -16.36 -7.69 3.68
N MET A 368 -16.49 -7.13 2.47
CA MET A 368 -15.52 -7.33 1.38
C MET A 368 -14.56 -6.15 1.23
N ASP A 369 -14.37 -5.32 2.26
CA ASP A 369 -13.74 -4.00 2.09
C ASP A 369 -12.29 -4.06 1.60
N SER A 370 -11.56 -5.10 2.00
CA SER A 370 -10.19 -5.34 1.54
C SER A 370 -10.06 -5.78 0.08
N GLY A 371 -11.16 -6.10 -0.60
CA GLY A 371 -11.12 -6.61 -1.99
C GLY A 371 -10.29 -7.89 -2.15
N GLY A 372 -10.29 -8.72 -1.11
CA GLY A 372 -9.63 -10.02 -1.10
C GLY A 372 -8.18 -9.98 -0.62
N GLU A 373 -7.67 -8.84 -0.18
CA GLU A 373 -6.32 -8.72 0.40
C GLU A 373 -6.23 -9.38 1.78
N CYS A 374 -7.31 -9.33 2.57
CA CYS A 374 -7.46 -10.01 3.85
C CYS A 374 -6.27 -9.86 4.82
N GLY A 375 -5.67 -8.67 4.85
CA GLY A 375 -4.58 -8.28 5.75
C GLY A 375 -3.17 -8.52 5.21
N VAL A 376 -3.00 -9.39 4.20
CA VAL A 376 -1.69 -9.88 3.74
C VAL A 376 -0.75 -8.75 3.31
N LEU A 377 -1.28 -7.71 2.68
CA LEU A 377 -0.48 -6.59 2.19
C LEU A 377 -0.08 -5.65 3.31
N ALA A 378 -1.02 -5.28 4.19
CA ALA A 378 -0.72 -4.44 5.35
C ALA A 378 0.33 -5.11 6.25
N GLU A 379 0.15 -6.41 6.54
CA GLU A 379 1.05 -7.15 7.43
C GLU A 379 2.44 -7.36 6.81
N THR A 380 2.58 -7.32 5.48
CA THR A 380 3.86 -7.58 4.80
C THR A 380 4.57 -6.30 4.39
N MET A 381 3.85 -5.36 3.78
CA MET A 381 4.41 -4.12 3.22
C MET A 381 4.93 -3.18 4.30
N PHE A 382 4.36 -3.23 5.49
CA PHE A 382 4.78 -2.43 6.64
C PHE A 382 5.16 -3.31 7.81
N TYR A 383 6.06 -2.79 8.65
CA TYR A 383 6.43 -3.42 9.90
C TYR A 383 5.80 -2.66 11.06
N VAL A 384 5.27 -3.40 12.03
CA VAL A 384 4.88 -2.91 13.35
C VAL A 384 5.40 -3.89 14.39
N PRO A 385 5.72 -3.46 15.62
CA PRO A 385 6.30 -4.31 16.65
C PRO A 385 5.27 -5.24 17.34
N ALA A 386 4.27 -5.70 16.60
CA ALA A 386 3.29 -6.69 17.07
C ALA A 386 3.97 -8.04 17.35
N GLU A 387 3.49 -8.74 18.38
CA GLU A 387 3.91 -10.13 18.64
C GLU A 387 3.51 -11.05 17.48
N ASN A 388 2.31 -10.84 16.94
CA ASN A 388 1.80 -11.47 15.74
C ASN A 388 1.28 -10.39 14.77
N ARG A 389 1.96 -10.21 13.63
CA ARG A 389 1.62 -9.19 12.63
C ARG A 389 0.27 -9.42 11.95
N ALA A 390 -0.24 -10.66 11.91
CA ALA A 390 -1.57 -10.95 11.38
C ALA A 390 -2.71 -10.48 12.31
N LYS A 391 -2.40 -10.23 13.59
CA LYS A 391 -3.33 -9.69 14.60
C LYS A 391 -3.24 -8.17 14.73
N PHE A 392 -2.15 -7.59 14.25
CA PHE A 392 -1.93 -6.15 14.09
C PHE A 392 -2.00 -5.23 15.33
N TRP A 393 -2.39 -5.71 16.52
CA TRP A 393 -2.31 -4.90 17.73
C TRP A 393 -0.91 -4.90 18.34
N TYR A 394 -0.46 -3.75 18.83
CA TYR A 394 0.87 -3.56 19.41
C TYR A 394 0.96 -2.32 20.29
N SER A 395 2.00 -2.26 21.11
CA SER A 395 2.37 -1.07 21.87
C SER A 395 3.67 -0.46 21.34
N THR A 396 3.81 0.86 21.48
CA THR A 396 5.07 1.54 21.17
C THR A 396 5.23 2.79 22.04
N ASP A 397 6.48 3.23 22.20
CA ASP A 397 6.86 4.35 23.05
C ASP A 397 7.57 5.45 22.25
N PHE A 398 7.20 6.70 22.47
CA PHE A 398 7.92 7.85 21.96
C PHE A 398 8.13 8.88 23.07
N GLY A 399 9.28 8.82 23.75
CA GLY A 399 9.55 9.71 24.88
C GLY A 399 8.48 9.59 25.97
N MET A 400 7.76 10.67 26.24
CA MET A 400 6.69 10.77 27.23
C MET A 400 5.37 10.10 26.80
N PHE A 401 5.27 9.62 25.57
CA PHE A 401 4.07 8.99 25.03
C PHE A 401 4.16 7.45 25.07
N ARG A 402 3.09 6.81 25.55
CA ARG A 402 2.79 5.39 25.34
C ARG A 402 1.60 5.28 24.39
N PHE A 403 1.74 4.49 23.34
CA PHE A 403 0.65 4.18 22.41
C PHE A 403 0.22 2.73 22.57
N CYS A 404 -1.09 2.50 22.65
CA CYS A 404 -1.72 1.19 22.56
C CYS A 404 -2.57 1.15 21.29
N ILE A 405 -2.09 0.44 20.28
CA ILE A 405 -2.71 0.36 18.95
C ILE A 405 -3.55 -0.92 18.90
N ALA A 406 -4.86 -0.76 18.70
CA ALA A 406 -5.79 -1.84 18.48
C ALA A 406 -6.00 -2.10 16.97
N ASP A 407 -6.46 -3.31 16.67
CA ASP A 407 -6.98 -3.72 15.37
C ASP A 407 -8.49 -3.95 15.48
N THR A 408 -9.27 -3.04 14.89
CA THR A 408 -10.74 -3.07 14.96
C THR A 408 -11.34 -4.16 14.10
N GLU A 409 -10.55 -4.82 13.27
CA GLU A 409 -11.03 -5.90 12.42
C GLU A 409 -10.89 -7.27 13.10
N HIS A 410 -10.49 -7.29 14.38
CA HIS A 410 -10.53 -8.45 15.27
C HIS A 410 -11.30 -8.12 16.55
N ASP A 411 -11.85 -9.15 17.23
CA ASP A 411 -12.69 -8.96 18.40
C ASP A 411 -11.95 -8.27 19.57
N TRP A 412 -12.42 -7.09 19.98
CA TRP A 412 -11.85 -6.29 21.08
C TRP A 412 -12.60 -6.43 22.41
N ARG A 413 -13.67 -7.23 22.47
CA ARG A 413 -14.56 -7.31 23.65
C ARG A 413 -13.91 -8.04 24.82
N GLU A 414 -14.46 -7.85 26.01
CA GLU A 414 -13.94 -8.46 27.24
C GLU A 414 -13.76 -9.99 27.08
N GLY A 415 -12.61 -10.49 27.52
CA GLY A 415 -12.25 -11.91 27.41
C GLY A 415 -11.50 -12.27 26.13
N SER A 416 -11.52 -11.43 25.09
CA SER A 416 -10.74 -11.65 23.86
C SER A 416 -9.23 -11.52 24.12
N GLU A 417 -8.42 -12.04 23.19
CA GLU A 417 -6.97 -11.89 23.27
C GLU A 417 -6.54 -10.42 23.14
N GLN A 418 -7.18 -9.69 22.23
CA GLN A 418 -6.92 -8.26 22.02
C GLN A 418 -7.27 -7.44 23.26
N TYR A 419 -8.38 -7.75 23.95
CA TYR A 419 -8.74 -7.08 25.20
C TYR A 419 -7.66 -7.23 26.27
N LYS A 420 -7.14 -8.45 26.45
CA LYS A 420 -6.04 -8.73 27.39
C LYS A 420 -4.76 -7.98 27.03
N PHE A 421 -4.45 -7.89 25.73
CA PHE A 421 -3.36 -7.07 25.23
C PHE A 421 -3.57 -5.59 25.58
N ILE A 422 -4.76 -5.04 25.32
CA ILE A 422 -5.07 -3.63 25.60
C ILE A 422 -4.95 -3.34 27.10
N GLU A 423 -5.53 -4.19 27.96
CA GLU A 423 -5.40 -4.05 29.42
C GLU A 423 -3.92 -4.05 29.85
N HIS A 424 -3.13 -4.99 29.34
CA HIS A 424 -1.70 -5.07 29.66
C HIS A 424 -0.90 -3.85 29.15
N CYS A 425 -1.19 -3.38 27.93
CA CYS A 425 -0.53 -2.22 27.35
C CYS A 425 -0.77 -0.95 28.18
N LEU A 426 -2.03 -0.72 28.59
CA LEU A 426 -2.42 0.43 29.38
C LEU A 426 -1.85 0.35 30.81
N ALA A 427 -1.88 -0.84 31.43
CA ALA A 427 -1.42 -1.04 32.81
C ALA A 427 0.11 -1.01 32.98
N SER A 428 0.87 -1.31 31.93
CA SER A 428 2.34 -1.34 31.98
C SER A 428 3.01 0.03 31.76
N ALA A 429 2.24 1.09 31.56
CA ALA A 429 2.78 2.44 31.37
C ALA A 429 3.18 3.06 32.71
N ASP A 430 4.46 3.42 32.88
CA ASP A 430 4.92 4.22 34.01
C ASP A 430 4.48 5.67 33.82
N ARG A 431 3.33 6.05 34.40
CA ARG A 431 2.71 7.37 34.20
C ARG A 431 3.53 8.54 34.74
N GLN A 432 4.49 8.29 35.65
CA GLN A 432 5.40 9.34 36.12
C GLN A 432 6.39 9.73 35.02
N LYS A 433 6.86 8.75 34.25
CA LYS A 433 7.79 8.94 33.14
C LYS A 433 7.07 9.26 31.84
N GLN A 434 5.99 8.54 31.56
CA GLN A 434 5.20 8.62 30.34
C GLN A 434 3.77 9.06 30.67
N PRO A 435 3.56 10.36 30.95
CA PRO A 435 2.25 10.86 31.35
C PRO A 435 1.18 10.74 30.26
N TRP A 436 1.58 10.77 28.98
CA TRP A 436 0.68 10.76 27.82
C TRP A 436 0.38 9.33 27.37
N LEU A 437 -0.75 8.78 27.81
CA LEU A 437 -1.24 7.47 27.41
C LEU A 437 -2.27 7.60 26.30
N ILE A 438 -1.96 7.07 25.12
CA ILE A 438 -2.77 7.22 23.90
C ILE A 438 -3.29 5.85 23.45
N PHE A 439 -4.61 5.74 23.32
CA PHE A 439 -5.25 4.61 22.66
C PHE A 439 -5.60 5.02 21.22
N ALA A 440 -5.31 4.16 20.26
CA ALA A 440 -5.64 4.39 18.86
C ALA A 440 -6.19 3.12 18.21
N ALA A 441 -7.18 3.30 17.36
CA ALA A 441 -7.95 2.27 16.68
C ALA A 441 -8.50 2.87 15.38
N HIS A 442 -8.77 2.04 14.37
CA HIS A 442 -9.31 2.51 13.10
C HIS A 442 -10.82 2.82 13.19
N ARG A 443 -11.66 1.78 13.32
CA ARG A 443 -13.10 1.98 13.51
C ARG A 443 -13.38 2.72 14.81
N VAL A 444 -14.49 3.46 14.85
CA VAL A 444 -14.84 4.29 16.00
C VAL A 444 -15.35 3.43 17.16
N LEU A 445 -14.45 3.06 18.08
CA LEU A 445 -14.82 2.37 19.33
C LEU A 445 -15.31 3.32 20.43
N GLY A 446 -15.07 4.63 20.27
CA GLY A 446 -15.44 5.68 21.23
C GLY A 446 -16.76 6.37 20.89
N TYR A 447 -16.66 7.53 20.24
CA TYR A 447 -17.80 8.37 19.88
C TYR A 447 -17.60 9.03 18.51
N SER A 448 -18.66 9.06 17.70
CA SER A 448 -18.75 9.76 16.44
C SER A 448 -20.19 10.15 16.18
N SER A 449 -20.39 11.37 15.69
CA SER A 449 -21.68 11.84 15.17
C SER A 449 -21.80 11.63 13.67
N SER A 450 -21.03 10.69 13.11
CA SER A 450 -21.13 10.35 11.70
C SER A 450 -22.55 9.93 11.34
N PHE A 451 -22.99 10.39 10.17
CA PHE A 451 -24.32 10.15 9.65
C PHE A 451 -24.67 8.66 9.56
N PHE A 452 -23.72 7.81 9.13
CA PHE A 452 -23.97 6.38 8.95
C PHE A 452 -24.24 5.66 10.29
N TYR A 453 -23.48 5.94 11.34
CA TYR A 453 -23.78 5.42 12.68
C TYR A 453 -25.14 5.92 13.18
N GLY A 454 -25.46 7.20 12.92
CA GLY A 454 -26.76 7.77 13.28
C GLY A 454 -27.95 7.08 12.60
N GLN A 455 -27.80 6.65 11.34
CA GLN A 455 -28.83 5.87 10.63
C GLN A 455 -29.04 4.48 11.25
N GLU A 456 -28.01 3.88 11.81
CA GLU A 456 -28.05 2.61 12.53
C GLU A 456 -28.49 2.75 13.99
N GLY A 457 -28.75 3.98 14.46
CA GLY A 457 -29.16 4.26 15.84
C GLY A 457 -28.03 4.15 16.85
N THR A 458 -26.77 4.30 16.42
CA THR A 458 -25.57 4.27 17.26
C THR A 458 -24.71 5.53 17.06
N PHE A 459 -23.70 5.72 17.90
CA PHE A 459 -22.72 6.82 17.82
C PHE A 459 -21.28 6.28 17.80
N ALA A 460 -21.12 5.01 17.45
CA ALA A 460 -19.87 4.26 17.41
C ALA A 460 -20.17 2.88 16.82
N GLU A 461 -19.14 2.09 16.58
CA GLU A 461 -19.32 0.67 16.32
C GLU A 461 -20.16 0.01 17.42
N PRO A 462 -21.15 -0.84 17.06
CA PRO A 462 -21.88 -1.63 18.04
C PRO A 462 -20.91 -2.38 18.96
N MET A 463 -21.17 -2.33 20.27
CA MET A 463 -20.30 -2.92 21.32
C MET A 463 -18.92 -2.28 21.50
N GLY A 464 -18.58 -1.22 20.73
CA GLY A 464 -17.27 -0.56 20.75
C GLY A 464 -16.85 -0.12 22.15
N ARG A 465 -17.59 0.84 22.70
CA ARG A 465 -17.28 1.51 23.97
C ARG A 465 -17.47 0.63 25.20
N SER A 466 -18.55 -0.13 25.26
CA SER A 466 -19.06 -0.73 26.51
C SER A 466 -18.07 -1.68 27.19
N ASN A 467 -17.17 -2.29 26.42
CA ASN A 467 -16.16 -3.21 26.93
C ASN A 467 -14.86 -2.49 27.29
N LEU A 468 -14.43 -1.51 26.48
CA LEU A 468 -13.13 -0.87 26.61
C LEU A 468 -13.13 0.36 27.53
N GLU A 469 -14.26 1.04 27.67
CA GLU A 469 -14.38 2.23 28.54
C GLU A 469 -13.97 1.97 30.00
N PRO A 470 -14.33 0.82 30.63
CA PRO A 470 -13.80 0.48 31.95
C PRO A 470 -12.26 0.44 32.01
N LEU A 471 -11.59 -0.06 30.95
CA LEU A 471 -10.12 -0.07 30.89
C LEU A 471 -9.57 1.35 30.73
N TRP A 472 -10.16 2.15 29.83
CA TRP A 472 -9.73 3.52 29.58
C TRP A 472 -9.86 4.40 30.83
N GLN A 473 -10.92 4.22 31.63
CA GLN A 473 -11.12 4.96 32.87
C GLN A 473 -10.22 4.49 34.01
N LYS A 474 -10.03 3.17 34.17
CA LYS A 474 -9.21 2.57 35.24
C LYS A 474 -7.75 3.02 35.22
N VAL A 475 -7.20 3.36 34.05
CA VAL A 475 -5.79 3.79 33.92
C VAL A 475 -5.60 5.30 34.05
N GLN A 476 -6.67 6.07 34.22
CA GLN A 476 -6.60 7.51 34.50
C GLN A 476 -6.64 7.84 36.00
N SER A 477 -7.14 6.92 36.84
CA SER A 477 -7.04 6.97 38.31
C SER A 477 -5.69 6.47 38.78
#